data_AF-A0ABD3RDS2-F1
#
_entry.id   AF-A0ABD3RDS2-F1
#
_cell.length_a   1.000
_cell.length_b   1.000
_cell.length_c   1.000
_cell.angle_alpha   90.00
_cell.angle_beta   90.00
_cell.angle_gamma   90.00
#
_symmetry.space_group_name_H-M   'P 1'
#
loop_
_entity.id
_entity.type
_entity.pdbx_description
1 polymer ?
#
loop_
_entity_poly.entity_id
_entity_poly.type
_entity_poly.pdbx_seq_one_letter_code
_entity_poly.pdbx_strand_id
1 'polypeptide(L)'
;MGGVASSNKSNVPPPTHGISRAMSSPTIRIRGGGREVSGYGLALGMVPVEQDAAYWEWHVAMPPGTKRRSSHDDAREMEEDVVDDDDDDDDDGESFHDVGVDDDDDDPYALKFGVATRKDRAFYVNLENGDDGGDRESDDRVVDDGTALMRPISDLRHGDVIGVAVQQSDLPMIQILHNGEPLSRCTISRFRGTVYPAVYIPPGGGYGGRDEGGGRGDCTPGRDSRTSMTTMTVVVVMAAGRRRAVPPFRYTRNSTRRISGR
;
A
#
# COMPACT_ATOMS: atom_id res chain seq x y z
N MET A 1 6.30 -63.24 -14.30
CA MET A 1 6.49 -62.53 -13.02
C MET A 1 7.04 -61.14 -13.33
N GLY A 2 6.26 -60.08 -13.09
CA GLY A 2 6.69 -58.70 -13.31
C GLY A 2 5.96 -57.79 -12.33
N GLY A 3 6.66 -57.36 -11.28
CA GLY A 3 6.12 -56.52 -10.21
C GLY A 3 6.17 -55.03 -10.61
N VAL A 4 5.03 -54.35 -10.53
CA VAL A 4 4.91 -52.92 -10.81
C VAL A 4 5.30 -52.15 -9.55
N ALA A 5 6.43 -51.44 -9.62
CA ALA A 5 6.90 -50.59 -8.52
C ALA A 5 5.93 -49.42 -8.32
N SER A 6 5.26 -49.38 -7.16
CA SER A 6 4.46 -48.23 -6.73
C SER A 6 5.40 -47.09 -6.37
N SER A 7 5.42 -46.03 -7.17
CA SER A 7 6.19 -44.83 -6.88
C SER A 7 5.58 -44.10 -5.68
N ASN A 8 6.34 -44.02 -4.60
CA ASN A 8 6.01 -43.19 -3.43
C ASN A 8 5.97 -41.72 -3.86
N LYS A 9 4.77 -41.18 -4.08
CA LYS A 9 4.55 -39.74 -4.21
C LYS A 9 4.92 -39.11 -2.87
N SER A 10 6.04 -38.39 -2.82
CA SER A 10 6.44 -37.61 -1.66
C SER A 10 5.30 -36.65 -1.31
N ASN A 11 4.83 -36.75 -0.07
CA ASN A 11 3.70 -35.99 0.46
C ASN A 11 4.19 -34.57 0.84
N VAL A 12 4.77 -33.86 -0.13
CA VAL A 12 5.23 -32.48 0.07
C VAL A 12 3.96 -31.62 0.11
N PRO A 13 3.66 -30.97 1.25
CA PRO A 13 2.49 -30.10 1.33
C PRO A 13 2.63 -28.99 0.28
N PRO A 14 1.53 -28.64 -0.41
CA PRO A 14 1.58 -27.60 -1.43
C PRO A 14 2.12 -26.30 -0.81
N PRO A 15 2.94 -25.53 -1.56
CA PRO A 15 3.49 -24.28 -1.07
C PRO A 15 2.34 -23.37 -0.60
N THR A 16 2.39 -23.00 0.68
CA THR A 16 1.40 -22.11 1.29
C THR A 16 1.73 -20.68 0.88
N HIS A 17 0.81 -20.06 0.15
CA HIS A 17 0.86 -18.65 -0.17
C HIS A 17 0.37 -17.86 1.05
N GLY A 18 1.08 -16.80 1.43
CA GLY A 18 0.72 -15.95 2.57
C GLY A 18 1.79 -14.90 2.87
N ILE A 19 1.57 -14.13 3.93
CA ILE A 19 2.49 -13.12 4.46
C ILE A 19 3.53 -13.77 5.37
N SER A 20 4.80 -13.43 5.18
CA SER A 20 5.93 -13.92 5.96
C SER A 20 6.10 -13.13 7.25
N ARG A 21 5.93 -13.79 8.41
CA ARG A 21 6.21 -13.18 9.71
C ARG A 21 7.67 -12.77 9.88
N ALA A 22 8.60 -13.51 9.28
CA ALA A 22 10.03 -13.29 9.45
C ALA A 22 10.57 -12.09 8.64
N MET A 23 9.87 -11.71 7.56
CA MET A 23 10.27 -10.61 6.68
C MET A 23 9.43 -9.34 6.87
N SER A 24 8.33 -9.43 7.60
CA SER A 24 7.43 -8.30 7.87
C SER A 24 7.83 -7.57 9.15
N SER A 25 7.41 -6.32 9.28
CA SER A 25 7.61 -5.52 10.50
C SER A 25 7.07 -6.25 11.74
N PRO A 26 7.75 -6.18 12.91
CA PRO A 26 7.28 -6.80 14.14
C PRO A 26 5.86 -6.37 14.57
N THR A 27 5.47 -5.15 14.20
CA THR A 27 4.19 -4.49 14.51
C THR A 27 3.04 -4.99 13.64
N ILE A 28 3.33 -5.64 12.51
CA ILE A 28 2.35 -6.33 11.69
C ILE A 28 1.82 -7.55 12.45
N ARG A 29 0.51 -7.78 12.40
CA ARG A 29 -0.17 -8.95 12.96
C ARG A 29 -0.74 -9.77 11.82
N ILE A 30 -0.41 -11.06 11.79
CA ILE A 30 -0.80 -11.97 10.72
C ILE A 30 -1.83 -12.98 11.26
N ARG A 31 -2.96 -13.12 10.57
CA ARG A 31 -4.07 -14.03 10.92
C ARG A 31 -4.48 -14.87 9.71
N GLY A 32 -5.47 -15.75 9.88
CA GLY A 32 -6.06 -16.52 8.77
C GLY A 32 -5.06 -17.40 8.00
N GLY A 33 -4.04 -17.94 8.69
CA GLY A 33 -3.00 -18.76 8.04
C GLY A 33 -2.08 -17.98 7.10
N GLY A 34 -1.89 -16.67 7.32
CA GLY A 34 -1.04 -15.83 6.46
C GLY A 34 -1.81 -14.98 5.45
N ARG A 35 -3.15 -14.98 5.50
CA ARG A 35 -4.03 -14.29 4.55
C ARG A 35 -4.64 -13.00 5.08
N GLU A 36 -4.43 -12.68 6.34
CA GLU A 36 -4.93 -11.44 6.95
C GLU A 36 -3.77 -10.73 7.62
N VAL A 37 -3.66 -9.43 7.39
CA VAL A 37 -2.62 -8.54 7.92
C VAL A 37 -3.29 -7.33 8.59
N SER A 38 -2.86 -6.97 9.79
CA SER A 38 -3.27 -5.76 10.50
C SER A 38 -2.07 -5.15 11.23
N GLY A 39 -2.22 -3.97 11.82
CA GLY A 39 -1.12 -3.26 12.50
C GLY A 39 -0.55 -2.15 11.62
N TYR A 40 0.75 -1.89 11.71
CA TYR A 40 1.45 -0.89 10.90
C TYR A 40 2.83 -1.42 10.50
N GLY A 41 3.46 -0.82 9.50
CA GLY A 41 4.74 -1.21 8.92
C GLY A 41 4.62 -2.00 7.61
N LEU A 42 5.75 -2.52 7.16
CA LEU A 42 5.89 -3.25 5.91
C LEU A 42 5.54 -4.74 6.09
N ALA A 43 4.71 -5.30 5.22
CA ALA A 43 4.34 -6.71 5.20
C ALA A 43 4.71 -7.36 3.86
N LEU A 44 5.48 -8.45 3.89
CA LEU A 44 6.00 -9.13 2.70
C LEU A 44 5.35 -10.50 2.52
N GLY A 45 5.04 -10.86 1.27
CA GLY A 45 4.68 -12.21 0.88
C GLY A 45 5.82 -13.21 1.10
N MET A 46 5.47 -14.49 1.30
CA MET A 46 6.44 -15.56 1.52
C MET A 46 7.22 -15.97 0.26
N VAL A 47 6.60 -15.82 -0.91
CA VAL A 47 7.14 -16.33 -2.18
C VAL A 47 7.68 -15.16 -3.00
N PRO A 48 8.95 -15.20 -3.43
CA PRO A 48 9.51 -14.19 -4.32
C PRO A 48 8.87 -14.23 -5.72
N VAL A 49 8.88 -13.09 -6.42
CA VAL A 49 8.44 -13.00 -7.82
C VAL A 49 9.58 -13.49 -8.73
N GLU A 50 9.59 -14.78 -9.02
CA GLU A 50 10.59 -15.41 -9.92
C GLU A 50 10.08 -15.60 -11.35
N GLN A 51 8.78 -15.43 -11.57
CA GLN A 51 8.17 -15.56 -12.88
C GLN A 51 8.34 -14.27 -13.70
N ASP A 52 8.33 -14.43 -15.02
CA ASP A 52 8.35 -13.30 -15.97
C ASP A 52 7.10 -12.40 -15.84
N ALA A 53 5.97 -13.01 -15.45
CA ALA A 53 4.75 -12.29 -15.11
C ALA A 53 4.10 -12.87 -13.85
N ALA A 54 3.55 -12.01 -13.00
CA ALA A 54 2.83 -12.37 -11.78
C ALA A 54 1.68 -11.38 -11.50
N TYR A 55 0.67 -11.86 -10.79
CA TYR A 55 -0.47 -11.06 -10.37
C TYR A 55 -0.92 -11.49 -8.97
N TRP A 56 -1.39 -10.55 -8.16
CA TRP A 56 -2.06 -10.82 -6.88
C TRP A 56 -3.01 -9.67 -6.49
N GLU A 57 -3.88 -9.93 -5.52
CA GLU A 57 -4.89 -8.98 -5.05
C GLU A 57 -4.83 -8.76 -3.54
N TRP A 58 -5.13 -7.53 -3.15
CA TRP A 58 -5.32 -7.10 -1.76
C TRP A 58 -6.76 -6.63 -1.59
N HIS A 59 -7.48 -7.24 -0.65
CA HIS A 59 -8.85 -6.84 -0.31
C HIS A 59 -8.84 -5.96 0.92
N VAL A 60 -9.33 -4.74 0.77
CA VAL A 60 -9.31 -3.72 1.81
C VAL A 60 -10.51 -3.91 2.74
N ALA A 61 -10.26 -4.14 4.03
CA ALA A 61 -11.29 -4.38 5.04
C ALA A 61 -11.24 -3.35 6.17
N MET A 62 -11.77 -2.15 5.92
CA MET A 62 -11.80 -1.11 6.95
C MET A 62 -12.89 -1.37 7.99
N PRO A 63 -12.68 -1.00 9.27
CA PRO A 63 -13.73 -1.00 10.29
C PRO A 63 -14.92 -0.12 9.88
N PRO A 64 -16.17 -0.49 10.22
CA PRO A 64 -17.33 0.34 9.95
C PRO A 64 -17.21 1.68 10.68
N GLY A 65 -17.66 2.77 10.04
CA GLY A 65 -17.65 4.12 10.61
C GLY A 65 -16.37 4.93 10.36
N THR A 66 -15.40 4.36 9.64
CA THR A 66 -14.20 5.07 9.20
C THR A 66 -14.56 6.12 8.14
N LYS A 67 -14.74 7.38 8.53
CA LYS A 67 -14.83 8.50 7.58
C LYS A 67 -13.42 8.96 7.22
N ARG A 68 -13.05 8.94 5.93
CA ARG A 68 -11.87 9.67 5.47
C ARG A 68 -12.17 11.16 5.53
N ARG A 69 -11.20 11.96 5.95
CA ARG A 69 -11.19 13.38 5.60
C ARG A 69 -11.02 13.44 4.09
N SER A 70 -12.04 13.91 3.37
CA SER A 70 -11.82 14.35 2.00
C SER A 70 -10.86 15.53 2.10
N SER A 71 -9.69 15.46 1.47
CA SER A 71 -8.80 16.62 1.33
C SER A 71 -9.51 17.83 0.71
N HIS A 72 -10.67 17.60 0.08
CA HIS A 72 -11.47 18.63 -0.56
C HIS A 72 -12.40 19.44 0.37
N ASP A 73 -12.64 19.01 1.60
CA ASP A 73 -13.59 19.72 2.48
C ASP A 73 -12.97 20.95 3.18
N ASP A 74 -11.63 21.06 3.24
CA ASP A 74 -10.94 22.15 3.95
C ASP A 74 -10.62 23.37 3.06
N ALA A 75 -10.77 23.26 1.74
CA ALA A 75 -10.42 24.34 0.81
C ALA A 75 -11.51 25.42 0.62
N ARG A 76 -12.67 25.28 1.28
CA ARG A 76 -13.86 26.11 0.99
C ARG A 76 -14.16 27.24 1.98
N GLU A 77 -13.29 27.52 2.95
CA GLU A 77 -13.53 28.60 3.94
C GLU A 77 -12.64 29.86 3.79
N MET A 78 -11.98 30.07 2.65
CA MET A 78 -11.17 31.29 2.41
C MET A 78 -11.59 32.16 1.20
N GLU A 79 -12.80 31.97 0.65
CA GLU A 79 -13.38 32.94 -0.28
C GLU A 79 -14.38 33.83 0.45
N GLU A 80 -13.94 35.04 0.83
CA GLU A 80 -14.69 36.31 0.76
C GLU A 80 -14.04 37.35 1.69
N ASP A 81 -13.08 38.10 1.15
CA ASP A 81 -12.86 39.52 1.49
C ASP A 81 -12.08 40.14 0.32
N VAL A 82 -12.78 40.31 -0.80
CA VAL A 82 -12.29 41.08 -1.96
C VAL A 82 -12.34 42.55 -1.56
N VAL A 83 -11.17 43.12 -1.30
CA VAL A 83 -10.98 44.57 -1.19
C VAL A 83 -10.72 45.09 -2.60
N ASP A 84 -11.68 45.85 -3.13
CA ASP A 84 -11.51 46.63 -4.34
C ASP A 84 -10.48 47.75 -4.05
N ASP A 85 -9.22 47.55 -4.42
CA ASP A 85 -8.25 48.65 -4.53
C ASP A 85 -7.80 48.74 -6.00
N ASP A 86 -8.39 49.73 -6.66
CA ASP A 86 -7.97 50.28 -7.95
C ASP A 86 -6.55 50.84 -7.81
N ASP A 87 -5.53 50.15 -8.33
CA ASP A 87 -4.26 50.80 -8.70
C ASP A 87 -3.66 50.10 -9.94
N ASP A 88 -3.71 50.86 -11.04
CA ASP A 88 -3.00 50.63 -12.30
C ASP A 88 -1.48 50.67 -12.04
N ASP A 89 -0.77 49.56 -12.22
CA ASP A 89 0.67 49.60 -12.50
C ASP A 89 1.06 48.47 -13.46
N ASP A 90 1.52 48.89 -14.65
CA ASP A 90 2.10 48.08 -15.71
C ASP A 90 3.39 47.39 -15.21
N ASP A 91 3.30 46.13 -14.77
CA ASP A 91 4.48 45.28 -14.50
C ASP A 91 4.58 44.17 -15.55
N ASP A 92 5.49 44.36 -16.51
CA ASP A 92 5.83 43.45 -17.61
C ASP A 92 6.84 42.35 -17.18
N GLY A 93 6.89 42.04 -15.89
CA GLY A 93 7.67 40.95 -15.34
C GLY A 93 6.99 39.61 -15.57
N GLU A 94 7.46 38.86 -16.58
CA GLU A 94 7.15 37.44 -16.79
C GLU A 94 7.57 36.64 -15.55
N SER A 95 6.70 36.61 -14.54
CA SER A 95 6.79 35.75 -13.37
C SER A 95 6.61 34.33 -13.88
N PHE A 96 7.73 33.64 -14.06
CA PHE A 96 7.72 32.18 -14.16
C PHE A 96 7.15 31.67 -12.85
N HIS A 97 5.82 31.49 -12.83
CA HIS A 97 5.14 30.69 -11.84
C HIS A 97 5.81 29.33 -11.91
N ASP A 98 6.68 29.08 -10.93
CA ASP A 98 7.12 27.75 -10.59
C ASP A 98 5.82 26.97 -10.42
N VAL A 99 5.52 26.14 -11.42
CA VAL A 99 4.34 25.31 -11.43
C VAL A 99 4.64 24.32 -10.33
N GLY A 100 4.27 24.70 -9.11
CA GLY A 100 4.35 23.85 -7.93
C GLY A 100 3.72 22.56 -8.37
N VAL A 101 4.55 21.55 -8.55
CA VAL A 101 4.06 20.21 -8.79
C VAL A 101 3.38 19.91 -7.48
N ASP A 102 2.06 20.07 -7.45
CA ASP A 102 1.26 19.87 -6.25
C ASP A 102 1.56 18.45 -5.76
N ASP A 103 2.37 18.36 -4.71
CA ASP A 103 2.69 17.13 -3.98
C ASP A 103 1.46 16.61 -3.20
N ASP A 104 0.25 16.85 -3.74
CA ASP A 104 -1.07 16.41 -3.25
C ASP A 104 -1.19 14.87 -3.19
N ASP A 105 -0.18 14.13 -3.65
CA ASP A 105 -0.10 12.67 -3.58
C ASP A 105 0.49 12.14 -2.26
N ASP A 106 1.04 12.99 -1.38
CA ASP A 106 1.65 12.58 -0.11
C ASP A 106 0.65 12.59 1.06
N ASP A 107 -0.47 11.87 0.95
CA ASP A 107 -1.21 11.46 2.16
C ASP A 107 -0.29 10.52 2.97
N PRO A 108 0.30 10.97 4.09
CA PRO A 108 1.28 10.17 4.83
C PRO A 108 0.65 8.93 5.47
N TYR A 109 -0.69 8.86 5.48
CA TYR A 109 -1.48 7.75 5.99
C TYR A 109 -2.06 6.86 4.88
N ALA A 110 -1.73 7.12 3.60
CA ALA A 110 -2.13 6.26 2.51
C ALA A 110 -1.44 4.89 2.59
N LEU A 111 -2.24 3.83 2.41
CA LEU A 111 -1.73 2.48 2.23
C LEU A 111 -0.91 2.43 0.95
N LYS A 112 0.31 1.86 1.01
CA LYS A 112 1.14 1.66 -0.17
C LYS A 112 1.10 0.20 -0.61
N PHE A 113 1.02 -0.03 -1.92
CA PHE A 113 0.99 -1.37 -2.51
C PHE A 113 2.06 -1.49 -3.58
N GLY A 114 2.59 -2.70 -3.78
CA GLY A 114 3.57 -2.96 -4.83
C GLY A 114 4.44 -4.14 -4.48
N VAL A 115 5.74 -3.97 -4.67
CA VAL A 115 6.75 -4.97 -4.31
C VAL A 115 7.80 -4.37 -3.39
N ALA A 116 8.49 -5.22 -2.65
CA ALA A 116 9.65 -4.84 -1.86
C ALA A 116 10.78 -5.86 -2.00
N THR A 117 12.02 -5.43 -1.81
CA THR A 117 13.15 -6.35 -1.66
C THR A 117 13.08 -7.05 -0.30
N ARG A 118 13.79 -8.16 -0.14
CA ARG A 118 13.82 -8.89 1.14
C ARG A 118 14.34 -7.97 2.26
N LYS A 119 13.51 -7.76 3.28
CA LYS A 119 13.90 -7.12 4.54
C LYS A 119 13.98 -8.17 5.63
N ASP A 120 15.00 -8.08 6.47
CA ASP A 120 15.21 -8.98 7.60
C ASP A 120 14.95 -8.27 8.93
N ARG A 121 15.07 -8.99 10.05
CA ARG A 121 14.87 -8.40 11.37
C ARG A 121 15.89 -7.30 11.68
N ALA A 122 17.12 -7.42 11.17
CA ALA A 122 18.16 -6.41 11.38
C ALA A 122 17.79 -5.09 10.70
N PHE A 123 17.18 -5.13 9.51
CA PHE A 123 16.65 -3.94 8.85
C PHE A 123 15.68 -3.17 9.75
N TYR A 124 14.68 -3.85 10.35
CA TYR A 124 13.72 -3.18 11.22
C TYR A 124 14.34 -2.67 12.52
N VAL A 125 15.30 -3.40 13.09
CA VAL A 125 16.05 -2.94 14.27
C VAL A 125 16.84 -1.67 13.94
N ASN A 126 17.49 -1.61 12.76
CA ASN A 126 18.21 -0.42 12.32
C ASN A 126 17.26 0.75 12.02
N LEU A 127 16.06 0.47 11.54
CA LEU A 127 15.02 1.48 11.30
C LEU A 127 14.48 2.05 12.62
N GLU A 128 14.25 1.20 13.63
CA GLU A 128 13.81 1.62 14.98
C GLU A 128 14.90 2.35 15.76
N ASN A 129 16.15 1.88 15.65
CA ASN A 129 17.29 2.48 16.30
C ASN A 129 17.77 3.75 15.61
N GLY A 130 17.09 4.18 14.53
CA GLY A 130 17.36 5.36 13.70
C GLY A 130 18.27 6.33 14.41
N ASP A 131 19.57 6.12 14.20
CA ASP A 131 20.62 6.79 14.93
C ASP A 131 20.67 8.21 14.37
N ASP A 132 19.77 9.06 14.88
CA ASP A 132 19.75 10.51 14.75
C ASP A 132 21.06 11.14 15.28
N GLY A 133 21.96 10.33 15.86
CA GLY A 133 23.23 10.72 16.49
C GLY A 133 24.40 10.91 15.52
N GLY A 134 24.16 11.41 14.31
CA GLY A 134 25.22 11.65 13.34
C GLY A 134 25.13 13.04 12.72
N ASP A 135 25.65 14.05 13.43
CA ASP A 135 25.94 15.41 12.93
C ASP A 135 26.56 15.37 11.52
N ARG A 136 25.74 15.40 10.48
CA ARG A 136 26.18 15.46 9.09
C ARG A 136 25.21 16.29 8.29
N GLU A 137 25.62 17.55 8.21
CA GLU A 137 25.24 18.63 7.31
C GLU A 137 25.44 18.28 5.81
N SER A 138 25.16 17.04 5.38
CA SER A 138 25.27 16.67 3.96
C SER A 138 24.42 15.45 3.60
N ASP A 139 23.72 15.63 2.48
CA ASP A 139 23.01 14.66 1.64
C ASP A 139 21.58 14.27 2.05
N ASP A 140 20.65 14.61 1.14
CA ASP A 140 19.30 14.07 0.86
C ASP A 140 19.23 12.53 0.75
N ARG A 141 19.84 11.80 1.68
CA ARG A 141 19.67 10.35 1.78
C ARG A 141 18.31 10.08 2.38
N VAL A 142 17.30 10.13 1.52
CA VAL A 142 15.96 9.60 1.76
C VAL A 142 16.12 8.22 2.40
N VAL A 143 15.74 8.13 3.68
CA VAL A 143 15.80 6.88 4.45
C VAL A 143 14.93 5.86 3.73
N ASP A 144 15.54 4.81 3.17
CA ASP A 144 14.82 3.73 2.49
C ASP A 144 13.99 2.95 3.51
N ASP A 145 12.72 3.33 3.66
CA ASP A 145 11.70 2.60 4.42
C ASP A 145 11.32 1.26 3.77
N GLY A 146 11.94 0.91 2.64
CA GLY A 146 11.67 -0.29 1.86
C GLY A 146 10.47 -0.14 0.92
N THR A 147 9.89 1.05 0.80
CA THR A 147 8.68 1.31 0.01
C THR A 147 8.94 1.96 -1.35
N ALA A 148 10.20 2.10 -1.76
CA ALA A 148 10.59 2.73 -3.03
C ALA A 148 9.89 2.14 -4.29
N LEU A 149 9.56 0.84 -4.25
CA LEU A 149 8.86 0.11 -5.32
C LEU A 149 7.35 -0.09 -5.04
N MET A 150 6.79 0.79 -4.21
CA MET A 150 5.39 0.79 -3.83
C MET A 150 4.77 2.15 -4.18
N ARG A 151 3.44 2.19 -4.31
CA ARG A 151 2.72 3.42 -4.59
C ARG A 151 1.58 3.60 -3.58
N PRO A 152 1.42 4.81 -3.01
CA PRO A 152 0.28 5.10 -2.16
C PRO A 152 -1.00 5.05 -2.98
N ILE A 153 -2.07 4.54 -2.37
CA ILE A 153 -3.41 4.59 -2.94
C ILE A 153 -4.30 5.32 -1.94
N SER A 154 -4.49 6.61 -2.21
CA SER A 154 -5.53 7.43 -1.59
C SER A 154 -6.91 6.92 -2.02
N ASP A 155 -7.97 7.30 -1.33
CA ASP A 155 -9.33 7.00 -1.79
C ASP A 155 -9.92 5.67 -1.34
N LEU A 156 -9.10 4.76 -0.76
CA LEU A 156 -9.53 3.40 -0.48
C LEU A 156 -10.74 3.31 0.45
N ARG A 157 -11.68 2.43 0.09
CA ARG A 157 -12.89 2.13 0.83
C ARG A 157 -12.94 0.67 1.27
N HIS A 158 -13.76 0.38 2.27
CA HIS A 158 -14.07 -1.00 2.63
C HIS A 158 -14.64 -1.75 1.42
N GLY A 159 -14.07 -2.92 1.12
CA GLY A 159 -14.46 -3.77 0.00
C GLY A 159 -13.71 -3.49 -1.30
N ASP A 160 -12.87 -2.46 -1.37
CA ASP A 160 -12.02 -2.23 -2.53
C ASP A 160 -10.99 -3.35 -2.71
N VAL A 161 -10.66 -3.61 -3.98
CA VAL A 161 -9.67 -4.60 -4.39
C VAL A 161 -8.53 -3.92 -5.11
N ILE A 162 -7.31 -4.10 -4.61
CA ILE A 162 -6.09 -3.62 -5.24
C ILE A 162 -5.34 -4.78 -5.87
N GLY A 163 -5.31 -4.80 -7.20
CA GLY A 163 -4.52 -5.72 -7.99
C GLY A 163 -3.10 -5.17 -8.19
N VAL A 164 -2.10 -6.03 -8.14
CA VAL A 164 -0.73 -5.70 -8.53
C VAL A 164 -0.29 -6.70 -9.59
N ALA A 165 -0.02 -6.19 -10.79
CA ALA A 165 0.55 -6.96 -11.89
C ALA A 165 2.03 -6.61 -12.03
N VAL A 166 2.86 -7.64 -12.18
CA VAL A 166 4.29 -7.51 -12.45
C VAL A 166 4.61 -8.22 -13.75
N GLN A 167 5.37 -7.57 -14.63
CA GLN A 167 5.91 -8.14 -15.84
C GLN A 167 7.37 -7.68 -16.02
N GLN A 168 8.33 -8.61 -16.08
CA GLN A 168 9.74 -8.25 -16.09
C GLN A 168 10.24 -7.83 -17.49
N SER A 169 9.57 -8.27 -18.55
CA SER A 169 9.96 -8.01 -19.94
C SER A 169 9.48 -6.66 -20.48
N ASP A 170 8.37 -6.14 -19.96
CA ASP A 170 7.63 -5.03 -20.59
C ASP A 170 7.56 -3.82 -19.65
N LEU A 171 7.40 -2.63 -20.24
CA LEU A 171 7.18 -1.40 -19.49
C LEU A 171 5.69 -1.03 -19.52
N PRO A 172 5.09 -0.58 -18.40
CA PRO A 172 5.69 -0.53 -17.06
C PRO A 172 5.86 -1.93 -16.45
N MET A 173 6.97 -2.17 -15.74
CA MET A 173 7.24 -3.47 -15.13
C MET A 173 6.29 -3.81 -13.98
N ILE A 174 5.73 -2.81 -13.31
CA ILE A 174 4.70 -2.97 -12.29
C ILE A 174 3.53 -2.05 -12.62
N GLN A 175 2.33 -2.61 -12.61
CA GLN A 175 1.08 -1.90 -12.80
C GLN A 175 0.14 -2.22 -11.64
N ILE A 176 -0.37 -1.17 -11.00
CA ILE A 176 -1.37 -1.28 -9.94
C ILE A 176 -2.76 -1.07 -10.53
N LEU A 177 -3.71 -1.86 -10.09
CA LEU A 177 -5.11 -1.81 -10.51
C LEU A 177 -5.99 -1.55 -9.28
N HIS A 178 -6.97 -0.67 -9.40
CA HIS A 178 -8.01 -0.44 -8.40
C HIS A 178 -9.34 -0.92 -8.94
N ASN A 179 -9.92 -1.92 -8.28
CA ASN A 179 -11.15 -2.59 -8.68
C ASN A 179 -11.12 -3.11 -10.13
N GLY A 180 -9.94 -3.56 -10.57
CA GLY A 180 -9.69 -4.09 -11.91
C GLY A 180 -9.30 -3.06 -12.97
N GLU A 181 -9.36 -1.77 -12.66
CA GLU A 181 -8.96 -0.69 -13.57
C GLU A 181 -7.51 -0.26 -13.30
N PRO A 182 -6.64 -0.16 -14.33
CA PRO A 182 -5.25 0.22 -14.15
C PRO A 182 -5.12 1.69 -13.70
N LEU A 183 -4.30 1.94 -12.67
CA LEU A 183 -3.96 3.27 -12.20
C LEU A 183 -2.67 3.75 -12.88
N SER A 184 -2.78 4.65 -13.85
CA SER A 184 -1.65 5.18 -14.63
C SER A 184 -0.58 5.85 -13.75
N ARG A 185 -1.00 6.61 -12.72
CA ARG A 185 -0.11 7.26 -11.74
C ARG A 185 0.67 6.28 -10.87
N CYS A 186 0.19 5.04 -10.73
CA CYS A 186 0.79 4.03 -9.86
C CYS A 186 1.59 2.98 -10.65
N THR A 187 2.30 3.40 -11.69
CA THR A 187 3.15 2.52 -12.49
C THR A 187 4.62 2.63 -12.09
N ILE A 188 5.37 1.53 -12.20
CA ILE A 188 6.82 1.50 -11.96
C ILE A 188 7.47 0.91 -13.19
N SER A 189 8.26 1.72 -13.88
CA SER A 189 8.89 1.32 -15.12
C SER A 189 9.97 0.27 -14.89
N ARG A 190 10.77 0.38 -13.83
CA ARG A 190 11.93 -0.50 -13.64
C ARG A 190 12.12 -0.91 -12.19
N PHE A 191 12.41 -2.20 -11.99
CA PHE A 191 12.97 -2.70 -10.74
C PHE A 191 14.08 -3.70 -11.04
N ARG A 192 14.95 -3.97 -10.06
CA ARG A 192 16.03 -4.96 -10.16
C ARG A 192 16.07 -5.85 -8.93
N GLY A 193 16.60 -7.05 -9.12
CA GLY A 193 16.78 -8.03 -8.04
C GLY A 193 15.51 -8.80 -7.69
N THR A 194 15.62 -9.64 -6.67
CA THR A 194 14.50 -10.44 -6.16
C THR A 194 13.54 -9.56 -5.36
N VAL A 195 12.27 -9.56 -5.76
CA VAL A 195 11.21 -8.80 -5.10
C VAL A 195 10.10 -9.72 -4.59
N TYR A 196 9.35 -9.22 -3.61
CA TYR A 196 8.26 -9.92 -2.95
C TYR A 196 6.99 -9.05 -3.02
N PRO A 197 5.80 -9.66 -3.14
CA PRO A 197 4.54 -8.94 -2.93
C PRO A 197 4.57 -8.19 -1.61
N ALA A 198 4.23 -6.90 -1.60
CA ALA A 198 4.32 -6.09 -0.40
C ALA A 198 3.13 -5.14 -0.24
N VAL A 199 2.77 -4.90 1.02
CA VAL A 199 1.89 -3.81 1.46
C VAL A 199 2.55 -3.08 2.63
N TYR A 200 2.47 -1.75 2.63
CA TYR A 200 2.90 -0.92 3.74
C TYR A 200 1.68 -0.25 4.36
N ILE A 201 1.54 -0.40 5.67
CA ILE A 201 0.47 0.19 6.46
C ILE A 201 1.10 1.29 7.33
N PRO A 202 0.88 2.58 7.04
CA PRO A 202 1.50 3.64 7.81
C PRO A 202 1.01 3.64 9.27
N PRO A 203 1.86 4.09 10.22
CA PRO A 203 1.41 4.33 11.59
C PRO A 203 0.30 5.39 11.57
N GLY A 204 -0.81 5.15 12.29
CA GLY A 204 -1.98 6.04 12.24
C GLY A 204 -2.93 5.84 11.05
N GLY A 205 -2.52 5.11 10.00
CA GLY A 205 -3.41 4.66 8.91
C GLY A 205 -4.47 3.63 9.35
N GLY A 206 -4.35 3.15 10.59
CA GLY A 206 -5.45 2.60 11.36
C GLY A 206 -6.36 3.72 11.81
N TYR A 207 -7.29 4.17 10.96
CA TYR A 207 -8.20 5.29 11.20
C TYR A 207 -8.91 5.21 12.57
N GLY A 208 -8.22 5.68 13.61
CA GLY A 208 -8.79 6.17 14.84
C GLY A 208 -8.62 7.67 14.73
N GLY A 209 -9.72 8.36 14.46
CA GLY A 209 -9.74 9.82 14.47
C GLY A 209 -8.98 10.30 15.69
N ARG A 210 -7.97 11.13 15.46
CA ARG A 210 -7.43 11.97 16.52
C ARG A 210 -8.66 12.73 17.01
N ASP A 211 -9.17 12.36 18.19
CA ASP A 211 -10.14 13.21 18.88
C ASP A 211 -9.40 14.54 19.05
N GLU A 212 -9.63 15.50 18.16
CA GLU A 212 -9.16 16.88 18.23
C GLU A 212 -9.89 17.63 19.36
N GLY A 213 -10.16 16.94 20.47
CA GLY A 213 -10.45 17.55 21.75
C GLY A 213 -9.16 18.17 22.27
N GLY A 214 -8.89 19.41 21.87
CA GLY A 214 -7.77 20.26 22.29
C GLY A 214 -7.74 20.56 23.79
N GLY A 215 -7.61 19.52 24.61
CA GLY A 215 -7.28 19.61 26.02
C GLY A 215 -5.79 19.36 26.19
N ARG A 216 -5.04 20.40 26.56
CA ARG A 216 -3.71 20.26 27.19
C ARG A 216 -3.89 19.48 28.51
N GLY A 217 -3.97 18.16 28.43
CA GLY A 217 -4.24 17.28 29.54
C GLY A 217 -3.30 16.09 29.47
N ASP A 218 -2.18 16.24 30.15
CA ASP A 218 -1.37 15.18 30.77
C ASP A 218 -1.46 13.79 30.10
N CYS A 219 -0.49 13.48 29.24
CA CYS A 219 -0.35 12.21 28.53
C CYS A 219 0.04 11.07 29.50
N THR A 220 -0.88 10.68 30.38
CA THR A 220 -0.75 9.39 31.08
C THR A 220 -1.30 8.29 30.17
N PRO A 221 -0.57 7.19 29.96
CA PRO A 221 -1.04 6.07 29.14
C PRO A 221 -2.17 5.35 29.89
N GLY A 222 -3.40 5.84 29.72
CA GLY A 222 -4.62 5.18 30.14
C GLY A 222 -4.80 3.87 29.37
N ARG A 223 -4.98 2.78 30.11
CA ARG A 223 -4.77 1.39 29.68
C ARG A 223 -5.80 0.81 28.70
N ASP A 224 -6.82 1.56 28.26
CA ASP A 224 -8.01 0.97 27.64
C ASP A 224 -8.52 1.62 26.33
N SER A 225 -7.68 2.36 25.58
CA SER A 225 -8.04 2.77 24.22
C SER A 225 -7.89 1.59 23.26
N ARG A 226 -9.00 0.89 22.99
CA ARG A 226 -9.10 -0.05 21.86
C ARG A 226 -9.02 0.74 20.55
N THR A 227 -7.81 1.11 20.14
CA THR A 227 -7.57 1.73 18.84
C THR A 227 -8.09 0.78 17.76
N SER A 228 -9.05 1.24 16.98
CA SER A 228 -9.62 0.47 15.86
C SER A 228 -8.52 0.25 14.83
N MET A 229 -8.00 -0.98 14.74
CA MET A 229 -6.92 -1.30 13.81
C MET A 229 -7.51 -1.62 12.44
N THR A 230 -7.06 -0.90 11.40
CA THR A 230 -7.30 -1.29 10.01
C THR A 230 -6.82 -2.72 9.81
N THR A 231 -7.70 -3.57 9.30
CA THR A 231 -7.38 -4.94 8.93
C THR A 231 -7.40 -5.01 7.41
N MET A 232 -6.44 -5.71 6.83
CA MET A 232 -6.38 -5.95 5.39
C MET A 232 -6.37 -7.46 5.17
N THR A 233 -7.19 -7.91 4.24
CA THR A 233 -7.24 -9.32 3.88
C THR A 233 -6.51 -9.50 2.56
N VAL A 234 -5.47 -10.31 2.58
CA VAL A 234 -4.66 -10.67 1.44
C VAL A 234 -5.26 -11.90 0.79
N VAL A 235 -5.70 -11.75 -0.45
CA VAL A 235 -6.08 -12.90 -1.28
C VAL A 235 -5.03 -13.03 -2.37
N VAL A 236 -3.97 -13.77 -2.06
CA VAL A 236 -2.92 -14.04 -3.05
C VAL A 236 -3.45 -15.04 -4.06
N VAL A 237 -3.80 -14.56 -5.27
CA VAL A 237 -4.11 -15.40 -6.43
C VAL A 237 -2.91 -15.40 -7.37
N MET A 238 -1.92 -16.26 -7.11
CA MET A 238 -0.80 -16.44 -8.05
C MET A 238 -1.28 -17.22 -9.28
N ALA A 239 -1.53 -16.53 -10.39
CA ALA A 239 -1.73 -17.17 -11.68
C ALA A 239 -0.37 -17.47 -12.35
N ALA A 240 0.20 -18.65 -12.09
CA ALA A 240 1.41 -19.12 -12.78
C ALA A 240 1.05 -19.62 -14.20
N GLY A 241 0.89 -18.70 -15.15
CA GLY A 241 0.58 -19.02 -16.54
C GLY A 241 1.83 -19.32 -17.36
N ARG A 242 2.04 -20.59 -17.75
CA ARG A 242 2.99 -20.93 -18.83
C ARG A 242 2.52 -20.28 -20.14
N ARG A 243 3.12 -19.13 -20.51
CA ARG A 243 3.17 -18.53 -21.87
C ARG A 243 1.95 -18.78 -22.78
N ARG A 244 0.74 -18.67 -22.25
CA ARG A 244 -0.42 -18.38 -23.08
C ARG A 244 -0.65 -16.90 -22.89
N ALA A 245 -0.72 -16.16 -24.01
CA ALA A 245 -1.04 -14.74 -24.03
C ALA A 245 -2.06 -14.48 -22.93
N VAL A 246 -1.68 -13.64 -21.96
CA VAL A 246 -2.56 -13.23 -20.87
C VAL A 246 -3.84 -12.78 -21.58
N PRO A 247 -4.97 -13.51 -21.44
CA PRO A 247 -6.19 -13.07 -22.10
C PRO A 247 -6.44 -11.65 -21.63
N PRO A 248 -6.85 -10.72 -22.52
CA PRO A 248 -7.15 -9.35 -22.11
C PRO A 248 -8.04 -9.47 -20.86
N PHE A 249 -7.57 -8.89 -19.75
CA PHE A 249 -8.17 -9.05 -18.42
C PHE A 249 -9.63 -8.62 -18.52
N ARG A 250 -10.52 -9.56 -18.84
CA ARG A 250 -11.96 -9.32 -18.89
C ARG A 250 -12.42 -9.48 -17.47
N TYR A 251 -12.42 -8.35 -16.75
CA TYR A 251 -13.03 -8.27 -15.44
C TYR A 251 -14.50 -8.68 -15.59
N THR A 252 -14.86 -9.85 -15.08
CA THR A 252 -16.26 -10.16 -14.84
C THR A 252 -16.67 -9.22 -13.72
N ARG A 253 -17.32 -8.09 -14.07
CA ARG A 253 -17.98 -7.23 -13.08
C ARG A 253 -18.73 -8.14 -12.12
N ASN A 254 -18.26 -8.21 -10.88
CA ASN A 254 -19.05 -8.81 -9.81
C ASN A 254 -20.31 -7.97 -9.72
N SER A 255 -21.38 -8.45 -10.35
CA SER A 255 -22.71 -7.90 -10.21
C SER A 255 -23.07 -8.07 -8.74
N THR A 256 -22.88 -7.00 -7.98
CA THR A 256 -23.31 -6.90 -6.59
C THR A 256 -24.79 -7.24 -6.58
N ARG A 257 -25.12 -8.47 -6.16
CA ARG A 257 -26.51 -8.89 -5.96
C ARG A 257 -27.09 -7.95 -4.91
N ARG A 258 -27.81 -6.93 -5.35
CA ARG A 258 -28.76 -6.19 -4.52
C ARG A 258 -29.74 -7.22 -3.97
N ILE A 259 -29.57 -7.58 -2.70
CA ILE A 259 -30.60 -8.28 -1.94
C ILE A 259 -31.70 -7.25 -1.72
N SER A 260 -32.67 -7.21 -2.63
CA SER A 260 -33.96 -6.55 -2.37
C SER A 260 -34.75 -7.47 -1.44
N GLY A 261 -34.76 -7.15 -0.15
CA GLY A 261 -35.71 -7.75 0.79
C GLY A 261 -37.13 -7.31 0.42
N ARG A 262 -38.03 -8.29 0.30
CA ARG A 262 -39.48 -8.11 0.40
C ARG A 262 -39.89 -8.25 1.86
#